data_AF-A0ABD0XSD0-F1
#
_entry.id   AF-A0ABD0XSD0-F1
#
_cell.length_a   1.000
_cell.length_b   1.000
_cell.length_c   1.000
_cell.angle_alpha   90.00
_cell.angle_beta   90.00
_cell.angle_gamma   90.00
#
_symmetry.space_group_name_H-M   'P 1'
#
loop_
_entity.id
_entity.type
_entity.pdbx_description
1 polymer ?
#
loop_
_entity_poly.entity_id
_entity_poly.type
_entity_poly.pdbx_seq_one_letter_code
_entity_poly.pdbx_strand_id
1 'polypeptide(L)'
;MDNKNMDSRVDLQIYLLDKIPDAFVNVLHSFLSDRQFRVKIDEIFSDWKMIKAGVPQGSFLRPILFNLYVNDLPASPGTKVAMYADDTAFLAQLWKPSLVSNRTKLKLGFQGGGGGSTHQSVQPSSSPKD
;
A
#
# COMPACT_ATOMS: atom_id res chain seq x y z
N MET A 1 -25.05 8.84 -34.44
CA MET A 1 -25.50 7.70 -33.62
C MET A 1 -24.29 7.25 -32.82
N ASP A 2 -24.15 7.40 -31.51
CA ASP A 2 -25.02 7.92 -30.47
C ASP A 2 -24.12 8.63 -29.46
N ASN A 3 -24.49 9.86 -29.09
CA ASN A 3 -23.86 10.59 -28.00
C ASN A 3 -24.38 9.99 -26.68
N LYS A 4 -23.93 8.77 -26.35
CA LYS A 4 -24.15 8.19 -25.03
C LYS A 4 -23.25 8.96 -24.07
N ASN A 5 -23.89 9.74 -23.22
CA ASN A 5 -23.30 10.44 -22.09
C ASN A 5 -22.42 9.43 -21.33
N MET A 6 -21.09 9.56 -21.46
CA MET A 6 -20.10 8.71 -20.79
C MET A 6 -20.11 9.03 -19.30
N ASP A 7 -21.03 8.43 -18.56
CA ASP A 7 -21.14 8.58 -17.12
C ASP A 7 -20.73 7.28 -16.40
N SER A 8 -19.43 7.06 -16.31
CA SER A 8 -18.80 6.53 -15.09
C SER A 8 -17.27 6.63 -15.23
N ARG A 9 -16.56 6.83 -14.13
CA ARG A 9 -15.09 6.68 -14.07
C ARG A 9 -14.63 5.32 -14.61
N VAL A 10 -15.47 4.30 -14.45
CA VAL A 10 -15.23 2.92 -14.88
C VAL A 10 -15.25 2.81 -16.41
N ASP A 11 -16.23 3.44 -17.08
CA ASP A 11 -16.31 3.42 -18.55
C ASP A 11 -15.13 4.16 -19.20
N LEU A 12 -14.69 5.26 -18.58
CA LEU A 12 -13.47 5.97 -18.99
C LEU A 12 -12.22 5.11 -18.79
N GLN A 13 -12.12 4.36 -17.68
CA GLN A 13 -11.01 3.43 -17.45
C GLN A 13 -11.00 2.29 -18.45
N ILE A 14 -12.15 1.67 -18.71
CA ILE A 14 -12.28 0.58 -19.71
C ILE A 14 -11.92 1.10 -21.11
N TYR A 15 -12.41 2.29 -21.48
CA TYR A 15 -12.09 2.92 -22.76
C TYR A 15 -10.58 3.23 -22.89
N LEU A 16 -9.95 3.73 -21.83
CA LEU A 16 -8.50 4.01 -21.84
C LEU A 16 -7.66 2.72 -21.87
N LEU A 17 -8.11 1.66 -21.20
CA LEU A 17 -7.45 0.35 -21.23
C LEU A 17 -7.51 -0.28 -22.63
N ASP A 18 -8.63 -0.11 -23.36
CA ASP A 18 -8.78 -0.54 -24.75
C ASP A 18 -7.84 0.19 -25.73
N LYS A 19 -7.32 1.37 -25.34
CA LYS A 19 -6.39 2.16 -26.17
C LYS A 19 -4.92 1.86 -25.91
N ILE A 20 -4.59 0.94 -25.01
CA ILE A 20 -3.20 0.57 -24.77
C ILE A 20 -2.72 -0.31 -25.93
N PRO A 21 -1.64 0.07 -26.65
CA PRO A 21 -1.13 -0.75 -27.74
C PRO A 21 -0.67 -2.13 -27.24
N ASP A 22 -0.99 -3.19 -27.97
CA ASP A 22 -0.59 -4.58 -27.64
C ASP A 22 0.93 -4.72 -27.43
N ALA A 23 1.71 -3.97 -28.21
CA ALA A 23 3.17 -3.92 -28.05
C ALA A 23 3.58 -3.53 -26.62
N PHE A 24 2.89 -2.58 -26.00
CA PHE A 24 3.16 -2.16 -24.62
C PHE A 24 2.78 -3.26 -23.62
N VAL A 25 1.63 -3.90 -23.82
CA VAL A 25 1.20 -5.05 -22.99
C VAL A 25 2.22 -6.19 -23.07
N ASN A 26 2.71 -6.51 -24.27
CA ASN A 26 3.71 -7.54 -24.49
C ASN A 26 5.06 -7.19 -23.84
N VAL A 27 5.49 -5.93 -23.90
CA VAL A 27 6.68 -5.45 -23.19
C VAL A 27 6.50 -5.63 -21.69
N LEU A 28 5.37 -5.20 -21.11
CA LEU A 28 5.10 -5.38 -19.69
C LEU A 28 5.06 -6.85 -19.27
N HIS A 29 4.40 -7.70 -20.06
CA HIS A 29 4.34 -9.13 -19.83
C HIS A 29 5.76 -9.75 -19.84
N SER A 30 6.55 -9.48 -20.88
CA SER A 30 7.93 -9.98 -20.97
C SER A 30 8.83 -9.45 -19.83
N PHE A 31 8.57 -8.24 -19.35
CA PHE A 31 9.32 -7.61 -18.26
C PHE A 31 8.97 -8.19 -16.88
N LEU A 32 7.77 -8.75 -16.73
CA LEU A 32 7.26 -9.28 -15.46
C LEU A 32 7.37 -10.81 -15.35
N SER A 33 7.32 -11.52 -16.47
CA SER A 33 7.26 -12.99 -16.54
C SER A 33 8.64 -13.66 -16.55
N ASP A 34 8.68 -14.90 -16.06
CA ASP A 34 9.81 -15.85 -16.16
C ASP A 34 11.21 -15.35 -15.76
N ARG A 35 11.26 -14.38 -14.86
CA ARG A 35 12.53 -13.81 -14.39
C ARG A 35 13.28 -14.77 -13.48
N GLN A 36 14.59 -14.82 -13.67
CA GLN A 36 15.50 -15.64 -12.87
C GLN A 36 16.73 -14.84 -12.43
N PHE A 37 17.32 -15.24 -11.32
CA PHE A 37 18.62 -14.72 -10.87
C PHE A 37 19.53 -15.86 -10.43
N ARG A 38 20.82 -15.58 -10.41
CA ARG A 38 21.86 -16.40 -9.77
C ARG A 38 22.94 -15.48 -9.23
N VAL A 39 23.71 -15.97 -8.27
CA VAL A 39 24.82 -15.24 -7.66
C VAL A 39 26.13 -15.72 -8.28
N LYS A 40 27.03 -14.80 -8.61
CA LYS A 40 28.41 -15.08 -9.03
C LYS A 40 29.36 -14.65 -7.90
N ILE A 41 30.25 -15.53 -7.47
CA ILE A 41 31.37 -15.23 -6.55
C ILE A 41 32.63 -15.79 -7.20
N ASP A 42 33.61 -14.92 -7.47
CA ASP A 42 34.76 -15.23 -8.31
C ASP A 42 34.31 -15.89 -9.63
N GLU A 43 34.76 -17.11 -9.96
CA GLU A 43 34.33 -17.82 -11.17
C GLU A 43 33.24 -18.88 -10.93
N ILE A 44 32.63 -18.89 -9.75
CA ILE A 44 31.58 -19.85 -9.37
C ILE A 44 30.22 -19.18 -9.44
N PHE A 45 29.25 -19.90 -10.03
CA PHE A 45 27.84 -19.48 -10.09
C PHE A 45 26.97 -20.37 -9.20
N SER A 46 25.97 -19.77 -8.55
CA SER A 46 24.88 -20.53 -7.94
C SER A 46 23.93 -21.09 -8.99
N ASP A 47 23.05 -22.00 -8.55
CA ASP A 47 21.88 -22.39 -9.34
C ASP A 47 20.99 -21.18 -9.64
N TRP A 48 20.24 -21.28 -10.74
CA TRP A 48 19.18 -20.33 -11.07
C TRP A 48 18.03 -20.42 -10.07
N LYS A 49 17.48 -19.27 -9.71
CA LYS A 49 16.30 -19.13 -8.85
C LYS A 49 15.28 -18.20 -9.51
N MET A 50 14.00 -18.57 -9.42
CA MET A 50 12.89 -17.78 -9.96
C MET A 50 12.61 -16.54 -9.11
N ILE A 51 12.33 -15.41 -9.76
CA ILE A 51 11.85 -14.18 -9.12
C ILE A 51 10.33 -14.10 -9.28
N LYS A 52 9.60 -14.29 -8.18
CA LYS A 52 8.13 -14.28 -8.17
C LYS A 52 7.50 -12.89 -7.96
N ALA A 53 8.26 -11.93 -7.45
CA ALA A 53 7.75 -10.62 -7.07
C ALA A 53 8.80 -9.51 -7.26
N GLY A 54 8.31 -8.28 -7.35
CA GLY A 54 9.14 -7.10 -7.55
C GLY A 54 9.42 -6.81 -9.03
N VAL A 55 10.34 -5.86 -9.25
CA VAL A 55 10.82 -5.44 -10.57
C VAL A 55 12.34 -5.35 -10.56
N PRO A 56 13.02 -5.60 -11.70
CA PRO A 56 14.45 -5.38 -11.85
C PRO A 56 14.91 -4.01 -11.34
N GLN A 57 15.95 -4.00 -10.50
CA GLN A 57 16.56 -2.76 -10.03
C GLN A 57 17.24 -2.02 -11.20
N GLY A 58 17.13 -0.70 -11.22
CA GLY A 58 17.63 0.12 -12.33
C GLY A 58 16.71 0.17 -13.56
N SER A 59 15.54 -0.47 -13.53
CA SER A 59 14.57 -0.38 -14.63
C SER A 59 13.87 0.98 -14.67
N PHE A 60 13.85 1.59 -15.86
CA PHE A 60 13.06 2.76 -16.17
C PHE A 60 11.54 2.55 -15.99
N LEU A 61 11.05 1.31 -16.13
CA LEU A 61 9.63 0.99 -15.99
C LEU A 61 9.15 0.96 -14.53
N ARG A 62 10.08 0.94 -13.55
CA ARG A 62 9.73 0.81 -12.13
C ARG A 62 8.80 1.92 -11.62
N PRO A 63 9.02 3.22 -11.87
CA PRO A 63 8.12 4.27 -11.39
C PRO A 63 6.73 4.20 -12.02
N ILE A 64 6.64 3.82 -13.29
CA ILE A 64 5.36 3.67 -14.01
C ILE A 64 4.55 2.51 -13.42
N LEU A 65 5.20 1.35 -13.24
CA LEU A 65 4.57 0.18 -12.64
C LEU A 65 4.18 0.41 -11.19
N PHE A 66 4.98 1.17 -10.44
CA PHE A 66 4.66 1.55 -9.07
C PHE A 66 3.37 2.40 -9.02
N ASN A 67 3.28 3.44 -9.85
CA ASN A 67 2.10 4.29 -9.92
C ASN A 67 0.84 3.51 -10.30
N LEU A 68 0.94 2.57 -11.25
CA LEU A 68 -0.18 1.70 -11.62
C LEU A 68 -0.60 0.80 -10.45
N TYR A 69 0.37 0.22 -9.73
CA TYR A 69 0.12 -0.69 -8.61
C TYR A 69 -0.57 0.01 -7.42
N VAL A 70 -0.21 1.25 -7.12
CA VAL A 70 -0.75 1.99 -5.97
C VAL A 70 -2.02 2.80 -6.28
N ASN A 71 -2.39 2.92 -7.55
CA ASN A 71 -3.55 3.72 -7.97
C ASN A 71 -4.87 3.24 -7.35
N ASP A 72 -4.96 1.96 -7.00
CA ASP A 72 -6.17 1.36 -6.43
C ASP A 72 -6.21 1.41 -4.89
N LEU A 73 -5.29 2.14 -4.25
CA LEU A 73 -5.27 2.27 -2.80
C LEU A 73 -6.52 3.04 -2.30
N PRO A 74 -7.24 2.51 -1.30
CA PRO A 74 -8.50 3.11 -0.86
C PRO A 74 -8.25 4.43 -0.11
N ALA A 75 -8.80 5.53 -0.64
CA ALA A 75 -8.90 6.79 0.08
C ALA A 75 -10.13 6.80 0.98
N SER A 76 -9.96 6.98 2.30
CA SER A 76 -11.10 7.10 3.21
C SER A 76 -11.66 8.53 3.23
N PRO A 77 -13.00 8.70 3.26
CA PRO A 77 -13.62 10.01 3.44
C PRO A 77 -13.06 10.74 4.67
N GLY A 78 -12.67 12.00 4.52
CA GLY A 78 -12.06 12.81 5.59
C GLY A 78 -10.56 12.55 5.83
N THR A 79 -9.90 11.78 4.96
CA THR A 79 -8.46 11.56 4.96
C THR A 79 -7.88 11.91 3.59
N LYS A 80 -6.85 12.75 3.56
CA LYS A 80 -6.04 12.98 2.37
C LYS A 80 -4.86 12.01 2.40
N VAL A 81 -4.58 11.39 1.26
CA VAL A 81 -3.43 10.50 1.09
C VAL A 81 -2.41 11.22 0.22
N ALA A 82 -1.16 11.29 0.66
CA ALA A 82 -0.03 11.76 -0.13
C ALA A 82 0.97 10.61 -0.25
N MET A 83 1.47 10.37 -1.47
CA MET A 83 2.40 9.28 -1.75
C MET A 83 3.62 9.80 -2.49
N TYR A 84 4.79 9.29 -2.14
CA TYR A 84 6.03 9.55 -2.85
C TYR A 84 6.94 8.31 -2.75
N ALA A 85 7.18 7.65 -3.88
CA ALA A 85 7.87 6.35 -3.88
C ALA A 85 7.26 5.43 -2.81
N ASP A 86 8.06 4.80 -1.94
CA ASP A 86 7.60 3.94 -0.86
C ASP A 86 6.96 4.68 0.34
N ASP A 87 7.06 6.01 0.42
CA ASP A 87 6.45 6.81 1.48
C ASP A 87 4.96 7.06 1.23
N THR A 88 4.13 6.79 2.24
CA THR A 88 2.70 7.11 2.23
C THR A 88 2.32 7.87 3.50
N ALA A 89 1.75 9.05 3.34
CA ALA A 89 1.27 9.90 4.42
C ALA A 89 -0.25 10.04 4.38
N PHE A 90 -0.88 9.85 5.53
CA PHE A 90 -2.31 10.05 5.73
C PHE A 90 -2.57 11.30 6.58
N LEU A 91 -3.28 12.27 6.02
CA LEU A 91 -3.74 13.46 6.74
C LEU A 91 -5.23 13.32 7.03
N ALA A 92 -5.59 13.07 8.29
CA ALA A 92 -6.98 12.98 8.72
C ALA A 92 -7.35 14.20 9.57
N GLN A 93 -8.43 14.90 9.21
CA GLN A 93 -8.97 15.99 10.03
C GLN A 93 -10.01 15.39 11.00
N LEU A 94 -9.59 15.15 12.24
CA LEU A 94 -10.44 14.64 13.31
C LEU A 94 -10.58 15.71 14.41
N TRP A 95 -11.83 16.02 14.79
CA TRP A 95 -12.15 16.97 15.87
C TRP A 95 -11.66 16.51 17.26
N LYS A 96 -11.30 15.22 17.42
CA LYS A 96 -10.77 14.66 18.68
C LYS A 96 -9.50 13.85 18.43
N PRO A 97 -8.33 14.27 18.95
CA PRO A 97 -7.05 13.57 18.79
C PRO A 97 -7.05 12.11 19.29
N SER A 98 -7.84 11.78 20.31
CA SER A 98 -7.90 10.44 20.91
C SER A 98 -8.47 9.35 20.00
N LEU A 99 -9.20 9.72 18.95
CA LEU A 99 -9.77 8.77 17.98
C LEU A 99 -8.82 8.46 16.81
N VAL A 100 -7.71 9.21 16.67
CA VAL A 100 -6.73 9.06 15.58
C VAL A 100 -6.05 7.69 15.66
N SER A 101 -5.66 7.23 16.86
CA SER A 101 -5.00 5.94 17.05
C SER A 101 -5.90 4.75 16.71
N ASN A 102 -7.19 4.82 17.07
CA ASN A 102 -8.11 3.69 16.89
C ASN A 102 -8.62 3.58 15.44
N ARG A 103 -8.90 4.71 14.76
CA ARG A 103 -9.44 4.69 13.38
C ARG A 103 -8.41 4.37 12.30
N THR A 104 -7.16 4.79 12.44
CA THR A 104 -6.10 4.45 11.48
C THR A 104 -5.64 3.00 11.66
N LYS A 105 -5.52 2.51 12.91
CA LYS A 105 -5.18 1.10 13.20
C LYS A 105 -6.24 0.12 12.73
N LEU A 106 -7.53 0.41 12.94
CA LEU A 106 -8.64 -0.45 12.51
C LEU A 106 -8.75 -0.59 10.97
N LYS A 107 -8.25 0.39 10.20
CA LYS A 107 -8.27 0.34 8.73
C LYS A 107 -6.98 -0.20 8.09
N LEU A 108 -5.85 -0.18 8.79
CA LEU A 108 -4.55 -0.63 8.28
C LEU A 108 -4.12 -2.01 8.80
N GLY A 109 -4.96 -2.73 9.55
CA GLY A 109 -4.68 -4.10 9.99
C GLY A 109 -3.52 -4.24 10.99
N PHE A 110 -3.01 -3.15 11.57
CA PHE A 110 -1.93 -3.21 12.56
C PHE A 110 -2.47 -3.61 13.94
N GLN A 111 -2.40 -4.91 14.25
CA GLN A 111 -2.65 -5.44 15.58
C GLN A 111 -1.38 -5.29 16.43
N GLY A 112 -1.21 -4.11 17.03
CA GLY A 112 -0.11 -3.83 17.97
C GLY A 112 -0.44 -4.35 19.37
N GLY A 113 0.31 -5.36 19.81
CA GLY A 113 0.21 -5.99 21.13
C GLY A 113 0.40 -5.02 22.30
N GLY A 114 -0.28 -5.34 23.40
CA GLY A 114 -0.35 -4.54 24.62
C GLY A 114 0.90 -4.60 25.50
N GLY A 115 0.97 -3.63 26.41
CA GLY A 115 2.00 -3.58 27.45
C GLY A 115 1.95 -2.23 28.18
N GLY A 116 1.01 -2.08 29.10
CA GLY A 116 0.90 -0.89 29.96
C GLY A 116 0.57 -1.30 31.39
N SER A 117 1.60 -1.70 32.13
CA SER A 117 1.54 -1.97 33.57
C SER A 117 1.10 -0.69 34.29
N THR A 118 -0.05 -0.73 34.97
CA THR A 118 -0.51 0.38 35.81
C THR A 118 -0.27 -0.01 37.27
N HIS A 119 0.81 0.51 37.85
CA HIS A 119 1.03 0.52 39.29
C HIS A 119 -0.07 1.39 39.94
N GLN A 120 -0.99 0.77 40.69
CA GLN A 120 -1.87 1.51 41.60
C GLN A 120 -1.18 1.69 42.95
N SER A 121 -0.88 2.94 43.28
CA SER A 121 -0.50 3.39 44.62
C SER A 121 -1.73 3.36 45.54
N VAL A 122 -1.66 2.53 46.59
CA VAL A 122 -2.65 2.47 47.68
C VAL A 122 -2.41 3.64 48.64
N GLN A 123 -3.43 4.47 48.89
CA GLN A 123 -3.46 5.42 50.01
C GLN A 123 -4.26 4.82 51.19
N PRO A 124 -3.87 5.05 52.46
CA PRO A 124 -4.47 4.37 53.60
C PRO A 124 -5.65 5.14 54.24
N SER A 125 -6.67 4.35 54.58
CA SER A 125 -7.61 4.41 55.72
C SER A 125 -8.21 5.73 56.22
N SER A 126 -9.55 5.76 56.26
CA SER A 126 -10.30 6.27 57.43
C SER A 126 -11.69 5.59 57.52
N SER A 127 -11.82 4.61 58.43
CA SER A 127 -13.09 4.25 59.10
C SER A 127 -13.42 5.36 60.11
N PRO A 128 -14.66 5.55 60.67
CA PRO A 128 -15.46 4.47 61.31
C PRO A 128 -17.01 4.62 61.40
N LYS A 129 -17.65 3.49 61.78
CA LYS A 129 -18.98 3.29 62.43
C LYS A 129 -20.21 3.58 61.54
N ASP A 130 -21.24 2.74 61.48
CA ASP A 130 -21.83 1.83 62.47
C ASP A 130 -21.90 0.34 62.07
#